data_AF-X1CQS9-F1
#
_entry.id   AF-X1CQS9-F1
#
_cell.length_a   1.000
_cell.length_b   1.000
_cell.length_c   1.000
_cell.angle_alpha   90.00
_cell.angle_beta   90.00
_cell.angle_gamma   90.00
#
_symmetry.space_group_name_H-M   'P 1'
#
loop_
_entity.id
_entity.type
_entity.pdbx_description
1 polymer ?
#
loop_
_entity_poly.entity_id
_entity_poly.type
_entity_poly.pdbx_seq_one_letter_code
_entity_poly.pdbx_strand_id
1 'polypeptide(L)'
;KERKMLSSYLKMIYNCPDKEMAFKIANLISDKYRGRYPKVSKLLDENVEETLTFYSYLRHHHRKIRTTNLIEGTLNSMLKRRSKVVGIFPNRDSAIRYACSLLIEIDEEWQINRRYMRMLKEDNAADFDEDLMIEITQLKQKSKIKKELVTL
;
A
#
# COMPACT_ATOMS: atom_id res chain seq x y z
N LYS A 1 21.37 -5.32 -22.31
CA LYS A 1 21.31 -3.84 -22.15
C LYS A 1 19.86 -3.33 -22.16
N GLU A 2 19.04 -3.72 -23.13
CA GLU A 2 17.66 -3.24 -23.26
C GLU A 2 16.71 -3.62 -22.10
N ARG A 3 16.76 -4.86 -21.58
CA ARG A 3 15.95 -5.25 -20.41
C ARG A 3 16.18 -4.36 -19.18
N LYS A 4 17.42 -3.88 -18.98
CA LYS A 4 17.77 -2.96 -17.89
C LYS A 4 17.14 -1.58 -18.11
N MET A 5 17.10 -1.11 -19.35
CA MET A 5 16.40 0.14 -19.71
C MET A 5 14.88 0.00 -19.52
N LEU A 6 14.28 -1.10 -19.99
CA LEU A 6 12.86 -1.38 -19.80
C LEU A 6 12.50 -1.42 -18.31
N SER A 7 13.30 -2.10 -17.48
CA SER A 7 13.11 -2.10 -16.02
C SER A 7 13.19 -0.70 -15.43
N SER A 8 14.08 0.16 -15.93
CA SER A 8 14.15 1.57 -15.51
C SER A 8 12.88 2.33 -15.87
N TYR A 9 12.37 2.17 -17.10
CA TYR A 9 11.12 2.81 -17.55
C TYR A 9 9.91 2.35 -16.73
N LEU A 10 9.80 1.04 -16.45
CA LEU A 10 8.74 0.52 -15.59
C LEU A 10 8.79 1.11 -14.18
N LYS A 11 9.99 1.32 -13.62
CA LYS A 11 10.15 1.99 -12.32
C LYS A 11 9.69 3.45 -12.35
N MET A 12 9.77 4.13 -13.50
CA MET A 12 9.32 5.52 -13.62
C MET A 12 7.81 5.62 -13.48
N ILE A 13 7.04 4.67 -14.02
CA ILE A 13 5.56 4.61 -13.88
C ILE A 13 5.17 4.75 -12.40
N TYR A 14 5.80 3.96 -11.52
CA TYR A 14 5.47 3.90 -10.09
C TYR A 14 6.03 5.04 -9.24
N ASN A 15 6.93 5.86 -9.79
CA ASN A 15 7.54 6.99 -9.07
C ASN A 15 6.95 8.33 -9.51
N CYS A 16 5.94 8.34 -10.39
CA CYS A 16 5.25 9.53 -10.81
C CYS A 16 4.52 10.21 -9.63
N PRO A 17 4.43 11.55 -9.63
CA PRO A 17 3.69 12.27 -8.59
C PRO A 17 2.18 12.06 -8.72
N ASP A 18 1.69 11.83 -9.93
CA ASP A 18 0.27 11.78 -10.26
C ASP A 18 -0.13 10.50 -11.01
N LYS A 19 -1.36 10.05 -10.76
CA LYS A 19 -1.95 8.82 -11.33
C LYS A 19 -2.13 8.97 -12.84
N GLU A 20 -2.63 10.11 -13.34
CA GLU A 20 -2.85 10.31 -14.78
C GLU A 20 -1.54 10.30 -15.55
N MET A 21 -0.49 10.91 -14.98
CA MET A 21 0.84 10.89 -15.56
C MET A 21 1.41 9.47 -15.65
N ALA A 22 1.20 8.66 -14.60
CA ALA A 22 1.62 7.26 -14.60
C ALA A 22 0.94 6.45 -15.72
N PHE A 23 -0.37 6.65 -15.94
CA PHE A 23 -1.11 6.04 -17.06
C PHE A 23 -0.54 6.43 -18.43
N LYS A 24 -0.30 7.73 -18.65
CA LYS A 24 0.26 8.22 -19.92
C LYS A 24 1.61 7.58 -20.21
N ILE A 25 2.47 7.47 -19.20
CA ILE A 25 3.79 6.83 -19.33
C ILE A 25 3.65 5.33 -19.58
N ALA A 26 2.73 4.66 -18.92
CA ALA A 26 2.47 3.23 -19.14
C ALA A 26 2.04 2.96 -20.59
N ASN A 27 1.13 3.77 -21.15
CA ASN A 27 0.68 3.66 -22.54
C ASN A 27 1.84 3.87 -23.53
N LEU A 28 2.67 4.91 -23.32
CA LEU A 28 3.85 5.17 -24.15
C LEU A 28 4.84 3.99 -24.14
N ILE A 29 5.05 3.36 -22.98
CA ILE A 29 5.91 2.18 -22.87
C ILE A 29 5.26 0.98 -23.56
N SER A 30 3.96 0.78 -23.38
CA SER A 30 3.20 -0.30 -24.02
C SER A 30 3.30 -0.23 -25.54
N ASP A 31 3.04 0.94 -26.14
CA ASP A 31 3.10 1.14 -27.59
C ASP A 31 4.52 0.93 -28.13
N LYS A 32 5.53 1.51 -27.46
CA LYS A 32 6.93 1.41 -27.88
C LYS A 32 7.45 -0.04 -27.89
N TYR A 33 7.00 -0.86 -26.93
CA TYR A 33 7.49 -2.23 -26.77
C TYR A 33 6.53 -3.31 -27.29
N ARG A 34 5.38 -2.92 -27.88
CA ARG A 34 4.34 -3.85 -28.38
C ARG A 34 4.89 -4.89 -29.35
N GLY A 35 5.78 -4.49 -30.26
CA GLY A 35 6.40 -5.42 -31.22
C GLY A 35 7.43 -6.37 -30.60
N ARG A 36 8.25 -5.90 -29.65
CA ARG A 36 9.40 -6.67 -29.13
C ARG A 36 9.05 -7.49 -27.88
N TYR A 37 8.16 -6.98 -27.04
CA TYR A 37 7.72 -7.59 -25.79
C TYR A 37 6.19 -7.53 -25.66
N PRO A 38 5.45 -8.25 -26.51
CA PRO A 38 3.98 -8.18 -26.54
C PRO A 38 3.33 -8.57 -25.20
N LYS A 39 3.96 -9.48 -24.44
CA LYS A 39 3.49 -9.87 -23.09
C LYS A 39 3.55 -8.70 -22.10
N VAL A 40 4.56 -7.85 -22.18
CA VAL A 40 4.72 -6.70 -21.27
C VAL A 40 3.68 -5.63 -21.61
N SER A 41 3.50 -5.35 -22.90
CA SER A 41 2.47 -4.41 -23.37
C SER A 41 1.08 -4.87 -22.98
N LYS A 42 0.75 -6.15 -23.19
CA LYS A 42 -0.53 -6.72 -22.75
C LYS A 42 -0.74 -6.60 -21.24
N LEU A 43 0.29 -6.92 -20.44
CA LEU A 43 0.23 -6.80 -18.98
C LEU A 43 -0.04 -5.35 -18.54
N LEU A 44 0.59 -4.38 -19.21
CA LEU A 44 0.37 -2.97 -18.93
C LEU A 44 -1.05 -2.54 -19.33
N ASP A 45 -1.49 -2.88 -20.54
CA ASP A 45 -2.80 -2.51 -21.05
C ASP A 45 -3.95 -3.05 -20.15
N GLU A 46 -3.79 -4.25 -19.60
CA GLU A 46 -4.83 -4.90 -18.77
C GLU A 46 -4.75 -4.52 -17.29
N ASN A 47 -3.56 -4.39 -16.70
CA ASN A 47 -3.41 -4.33 -15.23
C ASN A 47 -2.91 -2.97 -14.70
N VAL A 48 -2.61 -1.99 -15.54
CA VAL A 48 -2.05 -0.71 -15.07
C VAL A 48 -2.96 -0.06 -14.04
N GLU A 49 -4.28 -0.07 -14.24
CA GLU A 49 -5.21 0.51 -13.27
C GLU A 49 -5.12 -0.12 -11.89
N GLU A 50 -5.15 -1.45 -11.83
CA GLU A 50 -5.02 -2.20 -10.57
C GLU A 50 -3.69 -1.89 -9.88
N THR A 51 -2.60 -1.84 -10.63
CA THR A 51 -1.26 -1.57 -10.08
C THR A 51 -1.09 -0.12 -9.60
N LEU A 52 -1.93 0.82 -10.05
CA LEU A 52 -1.92 2.22 -9.63
C LEU A 52 -2.92 2.50 -8.50
N THR A 53 -3.62 1.50 -7.97
CA THR A 53 -4.56 1.67 -6.85
C THR A 53 -3.89 2.28 -5.63
N PHE A 54 -2.58 2.07 -5.42
CA PHE A 54 -1.86 2.64 -4.27
C PHE A 54 -1.88 4.18 -4.21
N TYR A 55 -2.17 4.88 -5.31
CA TYR A 55 -2.32 6.34 -5.33
C TYR A 55 -3.49 6.84 -4.48
N SER A 56 -4.48 6.00 -4.17
CA SER A 56 -5.60 6.36 -3.28
C SER A 56 -5.19 6.50 -1.81
N TYR A 57 -3.99 6.04 -1.44
CA TYR A 57 -3.47 6.14 -0.08
C TYR A 57 -2.56 7.35 0.06
N LEU A 58 -2.24 7.73 1.31
CA LEU A 58 -1.31 8.82 1.57
C LEU A 58 0.12 8.47 1.11
N ARG A 59 0.86 9.51 0.69
CA ARG A 59 2.13 9.38 -0.03
C ARG A 59 3.21 8.61 0.75
N HIS A 60 3.23 8.71 2.07
CA HIS A 60 4.18 7.97 2.91
C HIS A 60 3.97 6.45 2.88
N HIS A 61 2.76 6.00 2.52
CA HIS A 61 2.42 4.58 2.41
C HIS A 61 2.69 3.98 1.03
N HIS A 62 2.71 4.80 -0.02
CA HIS A 62 2.87 4.36 -1.42
C HIS A 62 4.00 3.36 -1.60
N ARG A 63 5.19 3.64 -1.05
CA ARG A 63 6.37 2.77 -1.19
C ARG A 63 6.15 1.38 -0.59
N LYS A 64 5.40 1.27 0.51
CA LYS A 64 5.15 -0.01 1.19
C LYS A 64 4.07 -0.80 0.45
N ILE A 65 2.99 -0.13 0.05
CA ILE A 65 1.84 -0.76 -0.63
C ILE A 65 2.24 -1.27 -2.02
N ARG A 66 2.96 -0.47 -2.81
CA ARG A 66 3.29 -0.82 -4.21
C ARG A 66 4.33 -1.95 -4.36
N THR A 67 4.92 -2.43 -3.26
CA THR A 67 5.99 -3.43 -3.32
C THR A 67 5.56 -4.73 -2.65
N THR A 68 5.99 -5.86 -3.19
CA THR A 68 5.77 -7.17 -2.58
C THR A 68 6.76 -7.47 -1.44
N ASN A 69 7.52 -6.48 -0.97
CA ASN A 69 8.57 -6.67 0.05
C ASN A 69 8.01 -7.21 1.36
N LEU A 70 6.79 -6.82 1.74
CA LEU A 70 6.11 -7.34 2.93
C LEU A 70 5.83 -8.84 2.80
N ILE A 71 5.18 -9.21 1.69
CA ILE A 71 4.74 -10.59 1.44
C ILE A 71 5.94 -11.49 1.17
N GLU A 72 6.80 -11.12 0.22
CA GLU A 72 7.91 -11.97 -0.21
C GLU A 72 9.12 -11.88 0.72
N GLY A 73 9.49 -10.66 1.11
CA GLY A 73 10.71 -10.39 1.86
C GLY A 73 10.59 -10.70 3.35
N THR A 74 9.44 -10.39 3.94
CA THR A 74 9.19 -10.60 5.38
C THR A 74 8.45 -11.91 5.61
N LEU A 75 7.21 -12.04 5.14
CA LEU A 75 6.36 -13.19 5.48
C LEU A 75 6.85 -14.51 4.84
N ASN A 76 6.93 -14.58 3.51
CA ASN A 76 7.30 -15.80 2.79
C ASN A 76 8.72 -16.24 3.09
N SER A 77 9.66 -15.29 3.23
CA SER A 77 11.04 -15.58 3.61
C SER A 77 11.12 -16.23 5.00
N MET A 78 10.39 -15.69 5.99
CA MET A 78 10.35 -16.28 7.33
C MET A 78 9.69 -17.65 7.33
N LEU A 79 8.55 -17.80 6.66
CA LEU A 79 7.86 -19.09 6.52
C LEU A 79 8.78 -20.14 5.92
N LYS A 80 9.46 -19.83 4.79
CA LYS A 80 10.40 -20.74 4.12
C LYS A 80 11.59 -21.08 5.00
N ARG A 81 12.19 -20.09 5.66
CA ARG A 81 13.39 -20.29 6.49
C ARG A 81 13.10 -21.17 7.71
N ARG A 82 12.00 -20.90 8.43
CA ARG A 82 11.70 -21.60 9.68
C ARG A 82 11.06 -22.97 9.45
N SER A 83 10.23 -23.12 8.41
CA SER A 83 9.67 -24.45 8.06
C SER A 83 10.73 -25.45 7.62
N LYS A 84 11.89 -24.98 7.12
CA LYS A 84 13.00 -25.84 6.71
C LYS A 84 13.52 -26.75 7.84
N VAL A 85 13.40 -26.32 9.10
CA VAL A 85 13.81 -27.12 10.27
C VAL A 85 12.82 -28.26 10.56
N VAL A 86 11.53 -28.04 10.28
CA VAL A 86 10.48 -29.06 10.47
C VAL A 86 10.61 -30.17 9.43
N GLY A 87 11.05 -29.85 8.22
CA GLY A 87 11.28 -30.81 7.13
C GLY A 87 9.98 -31.30 6.49
N ILE A 88 9.23 -32.16 7.20
CA ILE A 88 7.98 -32.77 6.71
C ILE A 88 6.88 -32.60 7.75
N PHE A 89 5.70 -32.17 7.31
CA PHE A 89 4.51 -32.10 8.16
C PHE A 89 3.69 -33.39 8.06
N PRO A 90 3.19 -33.94 9.18
CA PRO A 90 2.46 -35.21 9.19
C PRO A 90 1.07 -35.12 8.54
N ASN A 91 0.44 -33.94 8.55
CA ASN A 91 -0.82 -33.65 7.85
C ASN A 91 -0.95 -32.15 7.54
N ARG A 92 -1.94 -31.81 6.70
CA ARG A 92 -2.21 -30.41 6.29
C ARG A 92 -2.51 -29.49 7.47
N ASP A 93 -3.28 -29.97 8.45
CA ASP A 93 -3.67 -29.17 9.61
C ASP A 93 -2.46 -28.78 10.48
N SER A 94 -1.45 -29.64 10.54
CA SER A 94 -0.20 -29.35 11.26
C SER A 94 0.61 -28.26 10.55
N ALA A 95 0.62 -28.26 9.21
CA ALA A 95 1.25 -27.19 8.44
C ALA A 95 0.52 -25.84 8.61
N ILE A 96 -0.82 -25.85 8.61
CA ILE A 96 -1.63 -24.65 8.84
C ILE A 96 -1.39 -24.12 10.25
N ARG A 97 -1.44 -24.97 11.28
CA ARG A 97 -1.16 -24.57 12.67
C ARG A 97 0.21 -23.92 12.82
N TYR A 98 1.23 -24.49 12.16
CA TYR A 98 2.57 -23.92 12.14
C TYR A 98 2.64 -22.54 11.48
N ALA A 99 2.00 -22.39 10.31
CA ALA A 99 1.95 -21.10 9.63
C ALA A 99 1.21 -20.05 10.48
N CYS A 100 0.08 -20.42 11.08
CA CYS A 100 -0.68 -19.54 11.97
C CYS A 100 0.13 -19.14 13.21
N SER A 101 0.80 -20.09 13.88
CA SER A 101 1.65 -19.75 15.04
C SER A 101 2.77 -18.79 14.68
N LEU A 102 3.37 -18.94 13.49
CA LEU A 102 4.40 -18.02 13.02
C LEU A 102 3.85 -16.63 12.71
N LEU A 103 2.65 -16.55 12.12
CA LEU A 103 2.01 -15.25 11.84
C LEU A 103 1.63 -14.51 13.13
N ILE A 104 1.19 -15.24 14.17
CA ILE A 104 0.92 -14.67 15.49
C ILE A 104 2.21 -14.09 16.08
N GLU A 105 3.32 -14.83 16.05
CA GLU A 105 4.62 -14.34 16.54
C GLU A 105 5.08 -13.06 15.80
N ILE A 106 4.88 -13.01 14.47
CA ILE A 106 5.21 -11.81 13.68
C ILE A 106 4.33 -10.63 14.07
N ASP A 107 3.04 -10.84 14.32
CA ASP A 107 2.15 -9.79 14.78
C ASP A 107 2.58 -9.27 16.16
N GLU A 108 2.89 -10.16 17.10
CA GLU A 108 3.42 -9.81 18.42
C GLU A 108 4.72 -9.00 18.31
N GLU A 109 5.66 -9.43 17.47
CA GLU A 109 6.89 -8.67 17.18
C GLU A 109 6.58 -7.28 16.63
N TRP A 110 5.57 -7.13 15.77
CA TRP A 110 5.18 -5.83 15.23
C TRP A 110 4.49 -4.94 16.27
N GLN A 111 3.73 -5.50 17.21
CA GLN A 111 3.14 -4.71 18.30
C GLN A 111 4.22 -4.15 19.23
N ILE A 112 5.27 -4.92 19.52
CA ILE A 112 6.33 -4.55 20.46
C ILE A 112 7.43 -3.71 19.80
N ASN A 113 7.85 -4.08 18.58
CA ASN A 113 8.96 -3.44 17.86
C ASN A 113 8.46 -2.49 16.75
N ARG A 114 9.28 -2.29 15.71
CA ARG A 114 8.93 -1.45 14.56
C ARG A 114 7.91 -2.15 13.68
N ARG A 115 6.66 -1.67 13.72
CA ARG A 115 5.62 -2.04 12.74
C ARG A 115 6.08 -1.78 11.31
N TYR A 116 5.82 -2.75 10.44
CA TYR A 116 6.11 -2.61 9.01
C TYR A 116 5.36 -1.42 8.40
N MET A 117 4.08 -1.26 8.72
CA MET A 117 3.26 -0.11 8.35
C MET A 117 2.86 0.64 9.62
N ARG A 118 3.33 1.89 9.73
CA ARG A 118 3.06 2.73 10.90
C ARG A 118 1.90 3.63 10.54
N MET A 119 0.78 3.48 11.24
CA MET A 119 -0.34 4.42 11.13
C MET A 119 0.08 5.74 11.78
N LEU A 120 0.06 6.82 11.01
CA LEU A 120 0.30 8.20 11.45
C LEU A 120 -1.04 8.86 11.77
N LYS A 121 -1.02 9.98 12.49
CA LYS A 121 -2.24 10.74 12.80
C LYS A 121 -2.97 11.20 11.54
N GLU A 122 -2.21 11.54 10.51
CA GLU A 122 -2.69 11.94 9.18
C GLU A 122 -3.50 10.82 8.50
N ASP A 123 -3.22 9.55 8.78
CA ASP A 123 -4.00 8.42 8.23
C ASP A 123 -5.42 8.36 8.79
N ASN A 124 -5.63 8.85 10.02
CA ASN A 124 -6.95 8.89 10.66
C ASN A 124 -7.72 10.19 10.34
N ALA A 125 -7.05 11.17 9.73
CA ALA A 125 -7.65 12.45 9.34
C ALA A 125 -8.26 12.41 7.93
N ALA A 126 -8.03 11.34 7.17
CA ALA A 126 -8.40 11.23 5.76
C ALA A 126 -9.92 11.10 5.50
N ASP A 127 -10.77 11.06 6.53
CA ASP A 127 -12.23 10.96 6.42
C ASP A 127 -12.99 12.19 6.93
N PHE A 128 -12.29 13.28 7.26
CA PHE A 128 -12.97 14.53 7.56
C PHE A 128 -12.71 15.53 6.45
N ASP A 129 -13.75 15.81 5.67
CA ASP A 129 -13.81 16.97 4.78
C ASP A 129 -13.39 18.20 5.59
N GLU A 130 -12.18 18.68 5.32
CA GLU A 130 -11.51 19.70 6.13
C GLU A 130 -12.37 20.98 6.17
N ASP A 131 -13.09 21.24 5.07
CA ASP A 131 -14.08 22.30 4.92
C ASP A 131 -15.30 22.11 5.85
N LEU A 132 -15.87 20.90 5.91
CA LEU A 132 -16.99 20.61 6.86
C LEU A 132 -16.55 20.72 8.32
N MET A 133 -15.31 20.32 8.64
CA MET A 133 -14.81 20.42 10.01
C MET A 133 -14.56 21.87 10.44
N ILE A 134 -14.07 22.70 9.52
CA ILE A 134 -13.97 24.15 9.75
C ILE A 134 -15.36 24.74 10.00
N GLU A 135 -16.36 24.38 9.18
CA GLU A 135 -17.73 24.88 9.30
C GLU A 135 -18.41 24.45 10.62
N ILE A 136 -18.28 23.17 10.99
CA ILE A 136 -18.79 22.65 12.28
C ILE A 136 -18.13 23.36 13.47
N THR A 137 -16.84 23.68 13.39
CA THR A 137 -16.10 24.36 14.46
C THR A 137 -16.58 25.80 14.64
N GLN A 138 -16.83 26.51 13.53
CA GLN A 138 -17.40 27.85 13.54
C GLN A 138 -18.83 27.87 14.11
N LEU A 139 -19.67 26.89 13.76
CA LEU A 139 -21.03 26.76 14.30
C LEU A 139 -21.02 26.49 15.81
N LYS A 140 -20.12 25.62 16.29
CA LYS A 140 -19.97 25.36 17.73
C LYS A 140 -19.59 26.62 18.50
N GLN A 141 -18.64 27.43 18.02
CA GLN A 141 -18.29 28.71 18.64
C GLN A 141 -19.47 29.68 18.68
N LYS A 142 -20.19 29.88 17.57
CA LYS A 142 -21.37 30.74 17.51
C LYS A 142 -22.46 30.30 18.50
N SER A 143 -22.70 28.99 18.62
CA SER A 143 -23.69 28.45 19.56
C SER A 143 -23.31 28.68 21.03
N LYS A 144 -22.01 28.61 21.36
CA LYS A 144 -21.48 28.83 22.70
C LYS A 144 -21.65 30.28 23.12
N ILE A 145 -21.27 31.22 22.26
CA ILE A 145 -21.45 32.67 22.46
C ILE A 145 -22.94 33.01 22.64
N LYS A 146 -23.83 32.43 21.81
CA LYS A 146 -25.28 32.66 21.92
C LYS A 146 -25.87 32.14 23.23
N LYS A 147 -25.41 30.98 23.73
CA LYS A 147 -25.83 30.46 25.04
C LYS A 147 -25.38 31.35 26.18
N GLU A 148 -24.12 31.82 26.15
CA GLU A 148 -23.57 32.73 27.16
C GLU A 148 -24.32 34.06 27.22
N LEU A 149 -24.77 34.60 26.07
CA LEU A 149 -25.58 35.83 25.98
C LEU A 149 -27.02 35.66 26.48
N VAL A 150 -27.60 34.46 26.40
CA VAL A 150 -28.98 34.18 26.86
C VAL A 150 -29.03 33.91 28.38
N THR A 151 -27.89 33.58 28.98
CA THR A 151 -27.74 33.37 30.43
C THR A 151 -27.37 34.63 31.21
N LEU A 152 -27.16 35.76 30.54
CA LEU A 152 -27.01 37.10 31.13
C LEU A 152 -28.37 37.82 31.18
#